data_AF-A0A939FXX7-F1
#
_entry.id   AF-A0A939FXX7-F1
#
_cell.length_a   1.000
_cell.length_b   1.000
_cell.length_c   1.000
_cell.angle_alpha   90.00
_cell.angle_beta   90.00
_cell.angle_gamma   90.00
#
_symmetry.space_group_name_H-M   'P 1'
#
loop_
_entity.id
_entity.type
_entity.pdbx_description
1 polymer ?
#
loop_
_entity_poly.entity_id
_entity_poly.type
_entity_poly.pdbx_seq_one_letter_code
_entity_poly.pdbx_strand_id
1 'polypeptide(L)'
;MTSIDTARRQTARKTAIALISSALALFAVASQAPAETGLSPEEKAAQTDSAWPDLKSELFGDKTLIENTATIAIDAPKRATDPAVVPVKLTFDPKMQVRKVTLVIDENPSPVAATFAFADGAKISQLSTRVRVNAYTNVHAVAETADGKLYVTKTFVKAAGGCAAPASKDPETASREMGKMKMRVFKTDDPGVHEAQLMIRHPNNSGLQKDQVTLLYIPAHFITDLELDKGGKPLFTMTGGISISEDPSFRFRYGADDTGPFHAKATDTENMVFEKSFDNVQS
;
A
#
# COMPACT_ATOMS: atom_id res chain seq x y z
N MET A 1 -59.85 56.85 -52.56
CA MET A 1 -60.29 56.35 -53.88
C MET A 1 -59.49 55.09 -54.19
N THR A 2 -60.04 53.93 -54.54
CA THR A 2 -61.42 53.39 -54.43
C THR A 2 -61.30 51.86 -54.54
N SER A 3 -62.13 51.07 -53.84
CA SER A 3 -62.04 49.60 -53.83
C SER A 3 -62.84 48.94 -54.96
N ILE A 4 -62.24 47.96 -55.65
CA ILE A 4 -62.86 46.91 -56.50
C ILE A 4 -61.90 45.69 -56.40
N ASP A 5 -62.28 44.41 -56.20
CA ASP A 5 -63.59 43.77 -56.41
C ASP A 5 -64.02 42.73 -55.34
N THR A 6 -65.30 42.41 -55.48
CA THR A 6 -66.31 41.70 -54.68
C THR A 6 -66.13 40.18 -54.51
N ALA A 7 -66.70 39.62 -53.44
CA ALA A 7 -66.70 38.19 -53.10
C ALA A 7 -68.00 37.44 -53.48
N ARG A 8 -67.93 36.09 -53.59
CA ARG A 8 -68.99 35.02 -53.42
C ARG A 8 -68.45 33.70 -54.04
N ARG A 9 -68.83 32.44 -53.73
CA ARG A 9 -69.94 31.70 -53.05
C ARG A 9 -69.41 30.26 -52.78
N GLN A 10 -69.99 29.29 -52.02
CA GLN A 10 -70.95 29.23 -50.90
C GLN A 10 -71.02 27.77 -50.35
N THR A 11 -70.93 27.51 -49.03
CA THR A 11 -71.55 26.37 -48.26
C THR A 11 -71.26 24.88 -48.64
N ALA A 12 -71.41 23.83 -47.80
CA ALA A 12 -71.41 23.62 -46.33
C ALA A 12 -71.60 22.09 -46.01
N ARG A 13 -71.46 21.70 -44.72
CA ARG A 13 -71.76 20.37 -44.07
C ARG A 13 -70.65 19.30 -44.22
N LYS A 14 -70.02 18.79 -43.16
CA LYS A 14 -70.46 18.09 -41.92
C LYS A 14 -70.93 16.64 -42.14
N THR A 15 -70.08 15.66 -41.80
CA THR A 15 -70.28 14.65 -40.72
C THR A 15 -69.01 13.83 -40.47
N ALA A 16 -68.90 13.20 -39.29
CA ALA A 16 -67.78 12.35 -38.88
C ALA A 16 -68.13 10.86 -38.98
N ILE A 17 -67.12 9.97 -38.96
CA ILE A 17 -66.99 8.76 -38.11
C ILE A 17 -65.67 8.04 -38.47
N ALA A 18 -65.10 7.30 -37.51
CA ALA A 18 -63.73 6.73 -37.53
C ALA A 18 -63.66 5.27 -38.03
N LEU A 19 -62.54 4.58 -37.74
CA LEU A 19 -62.19 3.15 -37.93
C LEU A 19 -61.46 2.85 -39.27
N ILE A 20 -60.38 2.04 -39.36
CA ILE A 20 -59.64 1.22 -38.37
C ILE A 20 -58.11 1.18 -38.67
N SER A 21 -57.34 0.91 -37.62
CA SER A 21 -55.89 0.69 -37.49
C SER A 21 -55.17 -0.12 -38.58
N SER A 22 -53.92 0.27 -38.86
CA SER A 22 -52.79 -0.64 -39.20
C SER A 22 -51.44 0.05 -38.98
N ALA A 23 -51.13 0.39 -37.72
CA ALA A 23 -49.80 0.84 -37.34
C ALA A 23 -48.89 -0.38 -37.10
N LEU A 24 -48.09 -0.76 -38.10
CA LEU A 24 -47.13 -1.86 -37.98
C LEU A 24 -45.92 -1.39 -37.15
N ALA A 25 -46.06 -1.45 -35.83
CA ALA A 25 -44.98 -1.17 -34.90
C ALA A 25 -43.89 -2.26 -35.01
N LEU A 26 -42.77 -1.94 -35.66
CA LEU A 26 -41.54 -2.71 -35.47
C LEU A 26 -41.09 -2.49 -34.02
N PHE A 27 -41.50 -3.40 -33.13
CA PHE A 27 -40.81 -3.60 -31.87
C PHE A 27 -39.41 -4.10 -32.18
N ALA A 28 -38.43 -3.20 -32.15
CA ALA A 28 -37.04 -3.58 -32.02
C ALA A 28 -36.91 -4.31 -30.67
N VAL A 29 -36.85 -5.63 -30.72
CA VAL A 29 -36.50 -6.46 -29.57
C VAL A 29 -35.03 -6.16 -29.29
N ALA A 30 -34.79 -5.17 -28.43
CA ALA A 30 -33.49 -4.99 -27.82
C ALA A 30 -33.22 -6.26 -27.01
N SER A 31 -32.35 -7.13 -27.54
CA SER A 31 -31.76 -8.21 -26.75
C SER A 31 -31.03 -7.57 -25.59
N GLN A 32 -31.68 -7.51 -24.43
CA GLN A 32 -30.99 -7.35 -23.17
C GLN A 32 -30.17 -8.63 -22.98
N ALA A 33 -28.92 -8.59 -23.44
CA ALA A 33 -27.93 -9.53 -22.98
C ALA A 33 -27.99 -9.50 -21.44
N PRO A 34 -28.13 -10.66 -20.77
CA PRO A 34 -28.13 -10.66 -19.32
C PRO A 34 -26.83 -10.00 -18.85
N ALA A 35 -26.94 -9.04 -17.93
CA ALA A 35 -25.76 -8.50 -17.29
C ALA A 35 -25.03 -9.68 -16.64
N GLU A 36 -23.82 -9.98 -17.09
CA GLU A 36 -23.02 -11.03 -16.47
C GLU A 36 -22.82 -10.67 -15.01
N THR A 37 -23.46 -11.42 -14.12
CA THR A 37 -23.28 -11.33 -12.67
C THR A 37 -21.94 -11.94 -12.29
N GLY A 38 -20.87 -11.34 -12.81
CA GLY A 38 -19.51 -11.67 -12.46
C GLY A 38 -19.25 -11.31 -11.00
N LEU A 39 -18.49 -12.18 -10.33
CA LEU A 39 -18.07 -11.99 -8.94
C LEU A 39 -17.40 -10.62 -8.75
N SER A 40 -17.75 -9.93 -7.66
CA SER A 40 -17.06 -8.73 -7.21
C SER A 40 -15.58 -9.01 -6.92
N PRO A 41 -14.70 -7.99 -6.91
CA PRO A 41 -13.30 -8.17 -6.52
C PRO A 41 -13.13 -8.82 -5.15
N GLU A 42 -14.01 -8.49 -4.20
CA GLU A 42 -14.13 -9.17 -2.91
C GLU A 42 -14.43 -10.67 -3.03
N GLU A 43 -15.43 -11.06 -3.82
CA GLU A 43 -15.81 -12.48 -3.99
C GLU A 43 -14.75 -13.27 -4.77
N LYS A 44 -14.07 -12.63 -5.73
CA LYS A 44 -12.92 -13.23 -6.43
C LYS A 44 -11.77 -13.51 -5.47
N ALA A 45 -11.39 -12.53 -4.65
CA ALA A 45 -10.33 -12.70 -3.66
C ALA A 45 -10.70 -13.72 -2.56
N ALA A 46 -11.99 -13.88 -2.25
CA ALA A 46 -12.46 -14.90 -1.31
C ALA A 46 -12.56 -16.32 -1.92
N GLN A 47 -12.53 -16.45 -3.25
CA GLN A 47 -12.53 -17.74 -3.97
C GLN A 47 -11.14 -18.11 -4.53
N THR A 48 -10.19 -17.18 -4.52
CA THR A 48 -8.79 -17.47 -4.83
C THR A 48 -8.18 -18.16 -3.62
N ASP A 49 -7.54 -19.31 -3.81
CA ASP A 49 -6.74 -19.94 -2.77
C ASP A 49 -5.59 -19.00 -2.40
N SER A 50 -5.49 -18.64 -1.13
CA SER A 50 -4.45 -17.73 -0.63
C SER A 50 -3.07 -18.35 -0.84
N ALA A 51 -2.10 -17.56 -1.32
CA ALA A 51 -0.71 -18.01 -1.44
C ALA A 51 -0.02 -18.32 -0.09
N TRP A 52 -0.64 -17.96 1.04
CA TRP A 52 -0.03 -18.06 2.37
C TRP A 52 0.47 -19.46 2.80
N PRO A 53 -0.19 -20.60 2.52
CA PRO A 53 0.30 -21.91 2.93
C PRO A 53 1.68 -22.25 2.33
N ASP A 54 1.86 -21.94 1.04
CA ASP A 54 3.11 -22.17 0.32
C ASP A 54 4.18 -21.18 0.79
N LEU A 55 3.85 -19.88 0.85
CA LEU A 55 4.76 -18.85 1.36
C LEU A 55 5.22 -19.11 2.80
N LYS A 56 4.33 -19.63 3.67
CA LYS A 56 4.66 -20.02 5.03
C LYS A 56 5.69 -21.15 5.04
N SER A 57 5.51 -22.15 4.17
CA SER A 57 6.44 -23.27 4.04
C SER A 57 7.79 -22.82 3.50
N GLU A 58 7.82 -21.99 2.45
CA GLU A 58 9.06 -21.48 1.85
C GLU A 58 9.85 -20.58 2.81
N LEU A 59 9.18 -19.66 3.51
CA LEU A 59 9.83 -18.64 4.34
C LEU A 59 10.21 -19.13 5.75
N PHE A 60 9.50 -20.12 6.29
CA PHE A 60 9.67 -20.55 7.68
C PHE A 60 9.88 -22.06 7.87
N GLY A 61 9.74 -22.87 6.81
CA GLY A 61 9.83 -24.33 6.87
C GLY A 61 8.82 -24.95 7.82
N ASP A 62 9.21 -26.02 8.49
CA ASP A 62 8.38 -26.73 9.47
C ASP A 62 8.22 -26.01 10.83
N LYS A 63 8.71 -24.77 10.97
CA LYS A 63 8.58 -24.01 12.23
C LYS A 63 7.10 -23.75 12.55
N THR A 64 6.70 -24.03 13.79
CA THR A 64 5.37 -23.66 14.28
C THR A 64 5.23 -22.14 14.38
N LEU A 65 4.32 -21.56 13.60
CA LEU A 65 3.87 -20.18 13.75
C LEU A 65 2.72 -20.14 14.76
N ILE A 66 2.92 -19.46 15.88
CA ILE A 66 1.94 -19.33 16.97
C ILE A 66 0.98 -18.18 16.67
N GLU A 67 -0.29 -18.51 16.48
CA GLU A 67 -1.36 -17.57 16.14
C GLU A 67 -2.10 -17.03 17.38
N ASN A 68 -2.88 -15.96 17.20
CA ASN A 68 -3.84 -15.44 18.20
C ASN A 68 -3.22 -15.06 19.56
N THR A 69 -2.03 -14.45 19.53
CA THR A 69 -1.31 -13.97 20.74
C THR A 69 -1.26 -12.44 20.81
N ALA A 70 -0.96 -11.90 21.99
CA ALA A 70 -0.67 -10.48 22.18
C ALA A 70 0.78 -10.10 21.81
N THR A 71 1.61 -11.06 21.39
CA THR A 71 3.05 -10.86 21.11
C THR A 71 3.30 -9.88 19.97
N ILE A 72 2.47 -9.92 18.94
CA ILE A 72 2.47 -8.98 17.82
C ILE A 72 1.04 -8.64 17.40
N ALA A 73 0.76 -7.36 17.23
CA ALA A 73 -0.45 -6.85 16.60
C ALA A 73 -0.11 -6.11 15.29
N ILE A 74 -0.97 -6.26 14.28
CA ILE A 74 -0.90 -5.53 13.01
C ILE A 74 -2.14 -4.67 12.83
N ASP A 75 -1.93 -3.44 12.37
CA ASP A 75 -2.97 -2.45 12.08
C ASP A 75 -2.72 -1.86 10.69
N ALA A 76 -3.73 -1.94 9.84
CA ALA A 76 -3.74 -1.45 8.46
C ALA A 76 -5.19 -1.17 8.04
N PRO A 77 -5.44 -0.26 7.08
CA PRO A 77 -6.80 0.10 6.70
C PRO A 77 -7.51 -1.06 5.97
N LYS A 78 -8.75 -1.37 6.39
CA LYS A 78 -9.60 -2.41 5.76
C LYS A 78 -9.81 -2.20 4.25
N ARG A 79 -9.76 -0.95 3.79
CA ARG A 79 -9.69 -0.55 2.38
C ARG A 79 -8.70 0.59 2.25
N ALA A 80 -7.70 0.47 1.38
CA ALA A 80 -6.76 1.56 1.14
C ALA A 80 -7.40 2.60 0.22
N THR A 81 -7.19 3.89 0.52
CA THR A 81 -7.52 5.00 -0.39
C THR A 81 -6.55 5.05 -1.57
N ASP A 82 -5.28 4.77 -1.30
CA ASP A 82 -4.22 4.65 -2.28
C ASP A 82 -3.48 3.31 -2.06
N PRO A 83 -3.48 2.39 -3.04
CA PRO A 83 -2.83 1.09 -2.93
C PRO A 83 -1.29 1.17 -2.99
N ALA A 84 -0.70 2.28 -3.42
CA ALA A 84 0.75 2.45 -3.53
C ALA A 84 1.42 2.84 -2.19
N VAL A 85 0.64 3.37 -1.23
CA VAL A 85 1.14 3.93 0.05
C VAL A 85 0.33 3.44 1.27
N VAL A 86 -0.03 2.16 1.30
CA VAL A 86 -0.82 1.57 2.39
C VAL A 86 -0.03 1.61 3.70
N PRO A 87 -0.49 2.33 4.75
CA PRO A 87 0.20 2.34 6.03
C PRO A 87 -0.02 1.02 6.77
N VAL A 88 1.08 0.44 7.27
CA VAL A 88 1.07 -0.73 8.14
C VAL A 88 1.80 -0.37 9.43
N LYS A 89 1.14 -0.58 10.58
CA LYS A 89 1.70 -0.44 11.92
C LYS A 89 1.76 -1.81 12.59
N LEU A 90 2.91 -2.11 13.16
CA LEU A 90 3.19 -3.28 13.98
C LEU A 90 3.43 -2.83 15.40
N THR A 91 2.81 -3.49 16.37
CA THR A 91 3.03 -3.29 17.80
C THR A 91 3.49 -4.61 18.41
N PHE A 92 4.53 -4.58 19.24
CA PHE A 92 5.15 -5.75 19.85
C PHE A 92 4.99 -5.71 21.37
N ASP A 93 4.74 -6.86 22.01
CA ASP A 93 4.79 -6.94 23.48
C ASP A 93 6.26 -6.77 23.95
N PRO A 94 6.60 -5.72 24.72
CA PRO A 94 7.97 -5.50 25.19
C PRO A 94 8.54 -6.66 26.03
N LYS A 95 7.69 -7.50 26.62
CA LYS A 95 8.11 -8.66 27.42
C LYS A 95 8.62 -9.82 26.56
N MET A 96 8.17 -9.91 25.31
CA MET A 96 8.43 -11.04 24.43
C MET A 96 9.80 -10.98 23.72
N GLN A 97 10.50 -9.84 23.81
CA GLN A 97 11.83 -9.65 23.23
C GLN A 97 11.91 -10.08 21.75
N VAL A 98 11.04 -9.48 20.92
CA VAL A 98 11.07 -9.67 19.46
C VAL A 98 12.44 -9.23 18.93
N ARG A 99 13.08 -10.08 18.13
CA ARG A 99 14.39 -9.85 17.50
C ARG A 99 14.31 -9.68 15.99
N LYS A 100 13.26 -10.19 15.35
CA LYS A 100 13.05 -10.02 13.91
C LYS A 100 11.56 -9.96 13.60
N VAL A 101 11.17 -9.21 12.57
CA VAL A 101 9.81 -9.27 12.03
C VAL A 101 9.79 -9.38 10.50
N THR A 102 9.12 -10.44 10.06
CA THR A 102 8.60 -10.84 8.74
C THR A 102 7.39 -10.07 8.20
N LEU A 103 7.46 -9.04 7.34
CA LEU A 103 6.24 -8.48 6.72
C LEU A 103 5.98 -9.14 5.36
N VAL A 104 4.87 -9.88 5.25
CA VAL A 104 4.49 -10.64 4.05
C VAL A 104 3.12 -10.18 3.55
N ILE A 105 2.97 -10.06 2.23
CA ILE A 105 1.74 -9.63 1.54
C ILE A 105 1.44 -10.71 0.50
N ASP A 106 0.49 -11.60 0.80
CA ASP A 106 0.31 -12.88 0.09
C ASP A 106 0.26 -12.72 -1.44
N GLU A 107 -0.60 -11.82 -1.93
CA GLU A 107 -0.88 -11.64 -3.36
C GLU A 107 -0.05 -10.51 -4.01
N ASN A 108 1.12 -10.17 -3.45
CA ASN A 108 2.08 -9.26 -4.08
C ASN A 108 3.09 -10.02 -4.98
N PRO A 109 3.53 -9.46 -6.11
CA PRO A 109 4.57 -10.05 -6.97
C PRO A 109 5.92 -10.29 -6.27
N SER A 110 6.17 -9.59 -5.16
CA SER A 110 7.19 -9.91 -4.18
C SER A 110 6.52 -9.97 -2.81
N PRO A 111 6.20 -11.17 -2.29
CA PRO A 111 5.41 -11.32 -1.08
C PRO A 111 6.09 -10.77 0.16
N VAL A 112 7.41 -11.00 0.34
CA VAL A 112 8.17 -10.39 1.43
C VAL A 112 8.37 -8.91 1.13
N ALA A 113 7.69 -8.06 1.89
CA ALA A 113 7.78 -6.61 1.73
C ALA A 113 9.02 -6.03 2.42
N ALA A 114 9.28 -6.49 3.65
CA ALA A 114 10.53 -6.24 4.37
C ALA A 114 10.69 -7.21 5.54
N THR A 115 11.95 -7.50 5.86
CA THR A 115 12.36 -8.14 7.11
C THR A 115 13.14 -7.12 7.94
N PHE A 116 12.71 -6.87 9.17
CA PHE A 116 13.44 -6.01 10.11
C PHE A 116 14.11 -6.87 11.19
N ALA A 117 15.38 -6.63 11.50
CA ALA A 117 16.08 -7.25 12.62
C ALA A 117 16.36 -6.19 13.70
N PHE A 118 15.95 -6.46 14.94
CA PHE A 118 16.06 -5.53 16.06
C PHE A 118 17.29 -5.87 16.91
N ALA A 119 18.10 -4.86 17.17
CA ALA A 119 19.31 -5.00 17.98
C ALA A 119 18.98 -5.29 19.45
N ASP A 120 19.96 -5.83 20.19
CA ASP A 120 19.78 -6.01 21.63
C ASP A 120 19.80 -4.67 22.38
N GLY A 121 19.01 -4.58 23.45
CA GLY A 121 18.78 -3.34 24.19
C GLY A 121 17.91 -2.29 23.47
N ALA A 122 17.67 -2.40 22.15
CA ALA A 122 16.87 -1.43 21.39
C ALA A 122 15.40 -1.35 21.86
N LYS A 123 14.84 -2.48 22.30
CA LYS A 123 13.46 -2.63 22.81
C LYS A 123 12.42 -1.98 21.88
N ILE A 124 12.47 -2.33 20.60
CA ILE A 124 11.48 -1.85 19.62
C ILE A 124 10.08 -2.36 20.01
N SER A 125 9.17 -1.44 20.34
CA SER A 125 7.80 -1.74 20.80
C SER A 125 6.74 -1.39 19.76
N GLN A 126 7.07 -0.55 18.79
CA GLN A 126 6.24 -0.25 17.63
C GLN A 126 7.12 -0.01 16.41
N LEU A 127 6.67 -0.45 15.24
CA LEU A 127 7.25 -0.12 13.94
C LEU A 127 6.12 0.21 12.98
N SER A 128 6.32 1.12 12.03
CA SER A 128 5.29 1.51 11.07
C SER A 128 5.94 1.96 9.77
N THR A 129 5.44 1.46 8.65
CA THR A 129 5.92 1.81 7.31
C THR A 129 4.77 1.91 6.31
N ARG A 130 5.08 2.15 5.03
CA ARG A 130 4.12 2.19 3.93
C ARG A 130 4.50 1.16 2.89
N VAL A 131 3.52 0.39 2.44
CA VAL A 131 3.69 -0.68 1.46
C VAL A 131 2.78 -0.49 0.24
N ARG A 132 3.23 -1.01 -0.89
CA ARG A 132 2.45 -1.20 -2.10
C ARG A 132 1.65 -2.50 -1.95
N VAL A 133 0.35 -2.47 -2.23
CA VAL A 133 -0.53 -3.66 -2.22
C VAL A 133 -1.12 -3.87 -3.60
N ASN A 134 -0.84 -5.03 -4.20
CA ASN A 134 -1.15 -5.31 -5.61
C ASN A 134 -2.53 -5.90 -5.83
N ALA A 135 -3.05 -6.67 -4.87
CA ALA A 135 -4.36 -7.30 -4.93
C ALA A 135 -4.98 -7.37 -3.52
N TYR A 136 -6.27 -7.71 -3.46
CA TYR A 136 -7.00 -7.85 -2.20
C TYR A 136 -6.44 -9.08 -1.46
N THR A 137 -5.79 -8.85 -0.33
CA THR A 137 -4.86 -9.82 0.27
C THR A 137 -4.86 -9.74 1.80
N ASN A 138 -4.41 -10.80 2.47
CA ASN A 138 -3.90 -10.60 3.82
C ASN A 138 -2.52 -9.94 3.76
N VAL A 139 -2.22 -9.19 4.81
CA VAL A 139 -0.89 -8.78 5.18
C VAL A 139 -0.57 -9.53 6.47
N HIS A 140 0.41 -10.42 6.42
CA HIS A 140 0.92 -11.19 7.54
C HIS A 140 2.14 -10.50 8.16
N ALA A 141 2.23 -10.49 9.48
CA ALA A 141 3.45 -10.10 10.20
C ALA A 141 3.89 -11.25 11.11
N VAL A 142 5.11 -11.76 10.87
CA VAL A 142 5.71 -12.88 11.61
C VAL A 142 6.85 -12.38 12.48
N ALA A 143 6.65 -12.32 13.79
CA ALA A 143 7.69 -11.98 14.76
C ALA A 143 8.49 -13.23 15.18
N GLU A 144 9.82 -13.12 15.20
CA GLU A 144 10.72 -14.09 15.83
C GLU A 144 11.25 -13.51 17.14
N THR A 145 11.02 -14.22 18.24
CA THR A 145 11.47 -13.83 19.60
C THR A 145 12.89 -14.31 19.89
N ALA A 146 13.50 -13.81 20.96
CA ALA A 146 14.88 -14.16 21.35
C ALA A 146 15.12 -15.66 21.61
N ASP A 147 14.07 -16.43 21.88
CA ASP A 147 14.10 -17.89 22.04
C ASP A 147 13.77 -18.66 20.74
N GLY A 148 13.71 -17.97 19.60
CA GLY A 148 13.52 -18.56 18.26
C GLY A 148 12.08 -18.96 17.92
N LYS A 149 11.10 -18.69 18.79
CA LYS A 149 9.68 -18.94 18.49
C LYS A 149 9.15 -17.94 17.47
N LEU A 150 8.26 -18.41 16.60
CA LEU A 150 7.57 -17.58 15.62
C LEU A 150 6.14 -17.30 16.07
N TYR A 151 5.72 -16.05 15.98
CA TYR A 151 4.37 -15.58 16.26
C TYR A 151 3.83 -14.87 15.03
N VAL A 152 2.62 -15.20 14.57
CA VAL A 152 2.02 -14.57 13.39
C VAL A 152 0.69 -13.92 13.71
N THR A 153 0.49 -12.75 13.09
CA THR A 153 -0.77 -12.01 13.07
C THR A 153 -1.04 -11.55 11.64
N LYS A 154 -2.31 -11.25 11.31
CA LYS A 154 -2.69 -10.81 9.97
C LYS A 154 -3.85 -9.84 9.96
N THR A 155 -3.94 -9.04 8.90
CA THR A 155 -5.09 -8.20 8.59
C THR A 155 -5.39 -8.23 7.09
N PHE A 156 -6.67 -8.16 6.71
CA PHE A 156 -7.08 -8.19 5.31
C PHE A 156 -7.24 -6.76 4.76
N VAL A 157 -6.58 -6.47 3.64
CA VAL A 157 -6.54 -5.15 3.03
C VAL A 157 -7.18 -5.20 1.64
N LYS A 158 -8.25 -4.41 1.45
CA LYS A 158 -8.87 -4.19 0.14
C LYS A 158 -8.12 -3.08 -0.60
N ALA A 159 -7.18 -3.45 -1.45
CA ALA A 159 -6.36 -2.57 -2.28
C ALA A 159 -5.91 -3.32 -3.54
N ALA A 160 -5.71 -2.65 -4.67
CA ALA A 160 -5.26 -3.30 -5.90
C ALA A 160 -4.41 -2.36 -6.77
N GLY A 161 -3.44 -2.92 -7.51
CA GLY A 161 -2.60 -2.20 -8.48
C GLY A 161 -1.46 -1.35 -7.90
N GLY A 162 -1.25 -1.33 -6.58
CA GLY A 162 -0.25 -0.46 -5.93
C GLY A 162 1.20 -0.68 -6.35
N CYS A 163 1.53 -1.88 -6.84
CA CYS A 163 2.85 -2.18 -7.39
C CYS A 163 3.09 -1.55 -8.76
N ALA A 164 2.06 -1.50 -9.62
CA ALA A 164 2.15 -0.90 -10.96
C ALA A 164 1.73 0.58 -11.02
N ALA A 165 1.23 1.14 -9.91
CA ALA A 165 0.84 2.53 -9.79
C ALA A 165 2.01 3.49 -10.15
N PRO A 166 1.76 4.52 -10.97
CA PRO A 166 2.81 5.42 -11.47
C PRO A 166 3.49 6.18 -10.33
N ALA A 167 4.70 6.69 -10.60
CA ALA A 167 5.41 7.54 -9.65
C ALA A 167 4.60 8.80 -9.32
N SER A 168 4.62 9.21 -8.05
CA SER A 168 3.82 10.33 -7.55
C SER A 168 4.39 11.70 -7.92
N LYS A 169 5.60 11.73 -8.48
CA LYS A 169 6.43 12.92 -8.63
C LYS A 169 7.07 13.02 -10.00
N ASP A 170 7.38 14.26 -10.37
CA ASP A 170 8.25 14.57 -11.51
C ASP A 170 9.61 13.84 -11.39
N PRO A 171 10.04 13.07 -12.41
CA PRO A 171 11.28 12.29 -12.34
C PRO A 171 12.55 13.11 -12.13
N GLU A 172 12.64 14.31 -12.73
CA GLU A 172 13.82 15.17 -12.60
C GLU A 172 13.98 15.66 -11.15
N THR A 173 12.87 16.03 -10.52
CA THR A 173 12.80 16.39 -9.11
C THR A 173 13.03 15.18 -8.22
N ALA A 174 12.48 14.01 -8.52
CA ALA A 174 12.74 12.79 -7.76
C ALA A 174 14.25 12.44 -7.75
N SER A 175 14.92 12.51 -8.90
CA SER A 175 16.36 12.28 -9.04
C SER A 175 17.20 13.27 -8.23
N ARG A 176 16.95 14.59 -8.35
CA ARG A 176 17.64 15.64 -7.56
C ARG A 176 17.45 15.54 -6.05
N GLU A 177 16.41 14.84 -5.60
CA GLU A 177 16.08 14.69 -4.19
C GLU A 177 16.43 13.32 -3.61
N MET A 178 16.87 12.38 -4.44
CA MET A 178 17.25 11.03 -4.04
C MET A 178 18.33 11.05 -2.95
N GLY A 179 18.19 10.17 -1.95
CA GLY A 179 19.09 10.10 -0.80
C GLY A 179 18.87 11.18 0.26
N LYS A 180 18.07 12.23 0.02
CA LYS A 180 17.76 13.22 1.06
C LYS A 180 16.98 12.55 2.19
N MET A 181 17.59 12.44 3.37
CA MET A 181 16.94 11.92 4.57
C MET A 181 16.52 13.00 5.57
N LYS A 182 15.40 12.75 6.27
CA LYS A 182 14.89 13.54 7.39
C LYS A 182 14.50 12.62 8.55
N MET A 183 15.05 12.88 9.72
CA MET A 183 14.59 12.32 11.00
C MET A 183 13.61 13.29 11.66
N ARG A 184 12.64 12.75 12.40
CA ARG A 184 11.76 13.49 13.34
C ARG A 184 11.69 12.71 14.65
N VAL A 185 11.65 13.40 15.78
CA VAL A 185 11.37 12.82 17.10
C VAL A 185 10.00 13.30 17.55
N PHE A 186 9.26 12.49 18.29
CA PHE A 186 7.93 12.81 18.81
C PHE A 186 7.94 12.72 20.33
N LYS A 187 7.14 13.58 20.97
CA LYS A 187 6.92 13.49 22.42
C LYS A 187 6.09 12.24 22.75
N THR A 188 6.46 11.60 23.84
CA THR A 188 5.82 10.42 24.42
C THR A 188 5.43 10.74 25.86
N ASP A 189 4.39 10.10 26.37
CA ASP A 189 3.93 10.30 27.75
C ASP A 189 4.73 9.45 28.77
N ASP A 190 5.38 8.38 28.29
CA ASP A 190 6.26 7.50 29.06
C ASP A 190 7.74 7.90 28.85
N PRO A 191 8.45 8.38 29.88
CA PRO A 191 9.88 8.75 29.78
C PRO A 191 10.82 7.60 29.39
N GLY A 192 10.39 6.34 29.51
CA GLY A 192 11.14 5.15 29.10
C GLY A 192 10.88 4.69 27.66
N VAL A 193 10.03 5.41 26.91
CA VAL A 193 9.71 5.11 25.51
C VAL A 193 9.98 6.34 24.67
N HIS A 194 10.80 6.17 23.63
CA HIS A 194 11.15 7.19 22.66
C HIS A 194 10.45 6.89 21.33
N GLU A 195 10.07 7.92 20.58
CA GLU A 195 9.40 7.75 19.29
C GLU A 195 10.06 8.62 18.21
N ALA A 196 10.40 8.01 17.07
CA ALA A 196 11.03 8.70 15.96
C ALA A 196 10.51 8.23 14.59
N GLN A 197 10.76 9.01 13.55
CA GLN A 197 10.43 8.70 12.17
C GLN A 197 11.54 9.12 11.23
N LEU A 198 12.15 8.13 10.57
CA LEU A 198 13.02 8.32 9.42
C LEU A 198 12.16 8.42 8.15
N MET A 199 12.47 9.38 7.29
CA MET A 199 11.97 9.48 5.93
C MET A 199 13.16 9.59 4.98
N ILE A 200 13.16 8.78 3.93
CA ILE A 200 14.19 8.73 2.89
C ILE A 200 13.52 9.11 1.57
N ARG A 201 14.11 10.05 0.83
CA ARG A 201 13.69 10.34 -0.54
C ARG A 201 14.30 9.32 -1.49
N HIS A 202 13.45 8.49 -2.09
CA HIS A 202 13.88 7.42 -2.98
C HIS A 202 12.70 7.00 -3.87
N PRO A 203 12.89 6.75 -5.19
CA PRO A 203 11.79 6.41 -6.09
C PRO A 203 11.06 5.13 -5.68
N ASN A 204 11.79 4.11 -5.20
CA ASN A 204 11.22 2.81 -4.83
C ASN A 204 10.29 2.26 -5.94
N ASN A 205 10.85 2.24 -7.16
CA ASN A 205 10.24 1.66 -8.35
C ASN A 205 10.21 0.14 -8.18
N SER A 206 9.10 -0.49 -8.55
CA SER A 206 8.86 -1.91 -8.33
C SER A 206 9.29 -2.80 -9.50
N GLY A 207 9.65 -2.20 -10.64
CA GLY A 207 9.80 -2.90 -11.92
C GLY A 207 8.50 -3.05 -12.71
N LEU A 208 7.34 -2.72 -12.12
CA LEU A 208 6.02 -3.00 -12.69
C LEU A 208 5.28 -1.73 -13.17
N GLN A 209 5.77 -0.54 -12.82
CA GLN A 209 5.29 0.71 -13.40
C GLN A 209 5.64 0.81 -14.88
N LYS A 210 4.79 1.48 -15.65
CA LYS A 210 5.13 1.91 -17.02
C LYS A 210 5.37 3.40 -17.08
N ASP A 211 6.44 3.78 -17.76
CA ASP A 211 6.68 5.16 -18.16
C ASP A 211 5.62 5.58 -19.18
N GLN A 212 4.99 6.74 -18.95
CA GLN A 212 3.80 7.16 -19.72
C GLN A 212 4.13 7.73 -21.10
N VAL A 213 5.42 7.96 -21.41
CA VAL A 213 5.88 8.54 -22.69
C VAL A 213 6.42 7.44 -23.61
N THR A 214 7.32 6.61 -23.07
CA THR A 214 7.98 5.51 -23.79
C THR A 214 7.17 4.21 -23.79
N LEU A 215 6.20 4.08 -22.87
CA LEU A 215 5.37 2.89 -22.64
C LEU A 215 6.16 1.64 -22.19
N LEU A 216 7.45 1.79 -21.90
CA LEU A 216 8.33 0.77 -21.37
C LEU A 216 8.12 0.60 -19.85
N TYR A 217 8.52 -0.55 -19.32
CA TYR A 217 8.58 -0.75 -17.87
C TYR A 217 9.71 0.07 -17.25
N ILE A 218 9.42 0.76 -16.16
CA ILE A 218 10.43 1.44 -15.35
C ILE A 218 11.17 0.36 -14.56
N PRO A 219 12.52 0.26 -14.64
CA PRO A 219 13.29 -0.73 -13.89
C PRO A 219 13.02 -0.69 -12.38
N ALA A 220 13.16 -1.84 -11.72
CA ALA A 220 13.09 -1.90 -10.27
C ALA A 220 14.27 -1.13 -9.67
N HIS A 221 13.98 -0.15 -8.81
CA HIS A 221 14.97 0.70 -8.18
C HIS A 221 14.48 1.09 -6.78
N PHE A 222 14.93 0.35 -5.77
CA PHE A 222 14.42 0.45 -4.39
C PHE A 222 15.53 0.25 -3.35
N ILE A 223 15.31 0.78 -2.15
CA ILE A 223 16.17 0.54 -0.99
C ILE A 223 16.13 -0.95 -0.63
N THR A 224 17.25 -1.65 -0.80
CA THR A 224 17.41 -3.07 -0.39
C THR A 224 17.72 -3.17 1.09
N ASP A 225 18.54 -2.26 1.62
CA ASP A 225 19.06 -2.37 2.98
C ASP A 225 18.96 -1.02 3.70
N LEU A 226 18.63 -1.06 4.98
CA LEU A 226 18.69 0.09 5.89
C LEU A 226 19.28 -0.35 7.23
N GLU A 227 20.28 0.38 7.71
CA GLU A 227 20.82 0.31 9.06
C GLU A 227 20.47 1.60 9.80
N LEU A 228 20.01 1.47 11.05
CA LEU A 228 19.73 2.62 11.91
C LEU A 228 20.31 2.40 13.31
N ASP A 229 21.12 3.35 13.77
CA ASP A 229 21.66 3.41 15.12
C ASP A 229 21.40 4.76 15.81
N LYS A 230 21.62 4.77 17.13
CA LYS A 230 21.50 5.93 17.99
C LYS A 230 22.70 5.99 18.92
N GLY A 231 23.52 7.02 18.78
CA GLY A 231 24.75 7.17 19.57
C GLY A 231 25.76 6.02 19.37
N GLY A 232 25.79 5.40 18.19
CA GLY A 232 26.62 4.21 17.93
C GLY A 232 26.05 2.91 18.50
N LYS A 233 24.83 2.92 19.06
CA LYS A 233 24.10 1.72 19.50
C LYS A 233 23.07 1.36 18.42
N PRO A 234 23.19 0.22 17.72
CA PRO A 234 22.22 -0.18 16.72
C PRO A 234 20.80 -0.24 17.30
N LEU A 235 19.81 0.18 16.52
CA LEU A 235 18.38 0.05 16.84
C LEU A 235 17.77 -1.10 16.04
N PHE A 236 17.87 -1.02 14.71
CA PHE A 236 17.43 -2.07 13.81
C PHE A 236 18.13 -2.01 12.46
N THR A 237 18.10 -3.12 11.74
CA THR A 237 18.31 -3.18 10.30
C THR A 237 17.03 -3.61 9.58
N MET A 238 16.95 -3.34 8.28
CA MET A 238 15.89 -3.80 7.38
C MET A 238 16.53 -4.34 6.11
N THR A 239 16.07 -5.50 5.65
CA THR A 239 16.16 -5.93 4.25
C THR A 239 14.79 -5.75 3.61
N GLY A 240 14.69 -4.94 2.56
CA GLY A 240 13.45 -4.53 1.89
C GLY A 240 13.28 -5.15 0.50
N GLY A 241 12.06 -5.07 -0.02
CA GLY A 241 11.70 -5.47 -1.38
C GLY A 241 10.91 -4.39 -2.14
N ILE A 242 10.54 -4.70 -3.39
CA ILE A 242 9.75 -3.82 -4.27
C ILE A 242 8.40 -3.37 -3.69
N SER A 243 7.93 -4.01 -2.62
CA SER A 243 6.67 -3.71 -1.94
C SER A 243 6.79 -2.56 -0.92
N ILE A 244 7.99 -2.04 -0.61
CA ILE A 244 8.12 -0.77 0.14
C ILE A 244 7.79 0.42 -0.78
N SER A 245 6.91 1.32 -0.33
CA SER A 245 6.43 2.47 -1.11
C SER A 245 7.51 3.49 -1.52
N GLU A 246 7.18 4.31 -2.52
CA GLU A 246 7.90 5.56 -2.84
C GLU A 246 8.10 6.43 -1.59
N ASP A 247 9.26 7.08 -1.50
CA ASP A 247 9.77 7.79 -0.33
C ASP A 247 9.62 6.97 0.97
N PRO A 248 10.46 5.92 1.17
CA PRO A 248 10.38 5.05 2.34
C PRO A 248 10.33 5.83 3.67
N SER A 249 9.40 5.42 4.53
CA SER A 249 9.17 6.03 5.83
C SER A 249 9.11 4.94 6.89
N PHE A 250 9.87 5.10 7.96
CA PHE A 250 9.95 4.16 9.08
C PHE A 250 9.73 4.95 10.38
N ARG A 251 8.55 4.80 10.98
CA ARG A 251 8.21 5.37 12.28
C ARG A 251 8.25 4.26 13.33
N PHE A 252 8.94 4.47 14.44
CA PHE A 252 9.22 3.41 15.40
C PHE A 252 9.24 3.95 16.83
N ARG A 253 8.94 3.06 17.79
CA ARG A 253 9.09 3.29 19.23
C ARG A 253 10.15 2.36 19.79
N TYR A 254 11.02 2.89 20.63
CA TYR A 254 12.17 2.20 21.20
C TYR A 254 12.36 2.56 22.67
N GLY A 255 12.95 1.65 23.45
CA GLY A 255 13.23 1.81 24.89
C GLY A 255 14.72 1.71 25.22
N ALA A 256 15.54 2.07 24.23
CA ALA A 256 16.99 2.15 24.33
C ALA A 256 17.42 3.46 25.00
N ASP A 257 18.71 3.58 25.27
CA ASP A 257 19.34 4.86 25.63
C ASP A 257 19.22 5.87 24.47
N ASP A 258 18.54 7.00 24.71
CA ASP A 258 18.29 8.07 23.72
C ASP A 258 19.37 9.18 23.76
N THR A 259 20.59 8.88 24.17
CA THR A 259 21.73 9.80 24.00
C THR A 259 22.33 9.74 22.59
N GLY A 260 23.13 10.74 22.23
CA GLY A 260 23.85 10.81 20.94
C GLY A 260 22.99 11.11 19.70
N PRO A 261 23.62 11.23 18.51
CA PRO A 261 22.92 11.44 17.24
C PRO A 261 22.24 10.17 16.75
N PHE A 262 21.18 10.29 15.94
CA PHE A 262 20.81 9.17 15.05
C PHE A 262 21.81 9.08 13.91
N HIS A 263 22.14 7.88 13.46
CA HIS A 263 22.81 7.66 12.19
C HIS A 263 22.03 6.63 11.38
N ALA A 264 21.75 6.96 10.11
CA ALA A 264 20.99 6.14 9.18
C ALA A 264 21.79 5.93 7.90
N LYS A 265 21.86 4.67 7.46
CA LYS A 265 22.55 4.23 6.26
C LYS A 265 21.60 3.38 5.43
N ALA A 266 21.37 3.73 4.17
CA ALA A 266 20.53 2.98 3.27
C ALA A 266 21.28 2.64 1.97
N THR A 267 21.07 1.43 1.45
CA THR A 267 21.63 0.96 0.17
C THR A 267 20.49 0.60 -0.77
N ASP A 268 20.64 0.88 -2.06
CA ASP A 268 19.67 0.52 -3.09
C ASP A 268 20.15 -0.60 -4.03
N THR A 269 19.25 -1.03 -4.92
CA THR A 269 19.53 -2.04 -5.96
C THR A 269 20.63 -1.68 -6.96
N GLU A 270 21.04 -0.42 -7.04
CA GLU A 270 22.18 0.03 -7.87
C GLU A 270 23.48 0.10 -7.07
N ASN A 271 23.46 -0.30 -5.79
CA ASN A 271 24.53 -0.18 -4.79
C ASN A 271 24.87 1.27 -4.42
N MET A 272 23.96 2.23 -4.66
CA MET A 272 24.14 3.58 -4.13
C MET A 272 23.90 3.58 -2.62
N VAL A 273 24.82 4.20 -1.89
CA VAL A 273 24.78 4.30 -0.43
C VAL A 273 24.41 5.73 -0.04
N PHE A 274 23.35 5.85 0.76
CA PHE A 274 22.84 7.10 1.30
C PHE A 274 23.04 7.08 2.82
N GLU A 275 23.90 7.94 3.35
CA GLU A 275 24.21 8.01 4.78
C GLU A 275 23.93 9.39 5.36
N LYS A 276 23.37 9.45 6.58
CA LYS A 276 23.16 10.71 7.29
C LYS A 276 23.12 10.54 8.81
N SER A 277 23.89 11.37 9.49
CA SER A 277 23.79 11.61 10.94
C SER A 277 22.85 12.78 11.25
N PHE A 278 22.19 12.73 12.40
CA PHE A 278 21.25 13.74 12.87
C PHE A 278 21.51 14.08 14.35
N ASP A 279 22.33 15.11 14.59
CA ASP A 279 22.77 15.49 15.94
C ASP A 279 21.73 16.29 16.73
N ASN A 280 20.88 17.06 16.03
CA ASN A 280 19.89 17.96 16.63
C ASN A 280 18.50 17.74 16.02
N VAL A 281 17.88 16.60 16.30
CA VAL A 281 16.51 16.33 15.84
C VAL A 281 15.50 17.09 16.70
N GLN A 282 15.03 18.23 16.21
CA GLN A 282 13.91 18.94 16.84
C GLN A 282 12.60 18.17 16.67
N SER A 283 11.73 18.26 17.69
CA SER A 283 10.40 17.65 17.76
C SER A 283 9.35 18.43 16.96
#